data_AF-A0A2N6Q435-F1
#
_entry.id   AF-A0A2N6Q435-F1
#
_cell.length_a   1.000
_cell.length_b   1.000
_cell.length_c   1.000
_cell.angle_alpha   90.00
_cell.angle_beta   90.00
_cell.angle_gamma   90.00
#
_symmetry.space_group_name_H-M   'P 1'
#
loop_
_entity.id
_entity.type
_entity.pdbx_description
1 polymer ?
#
loop_
_entity_poly.entity_id
_entity_poly.type
_entity_poly.pdbx_seq_one_letter_code
_entity_poly.pdbx_strand_id
1 'polypeptide(L)'
;MATNTYAERGAKVGNVTMGMDYEQALDSIRTEFGKPNMVNQDTIMFRNLSYRGFVFDKVLFKFKAAKFNEARFFIYAKNKAAAVKDLGRLSEAFKKNYSLAEDYEDGLYFYKGGISPKGIGHLFTISVAKRQGNWNTELTFGPF
;
A
#
# COMPACT_ATOMS: atom_id res chain seq x y z
N MET A 1 30.75 -4.70 1.15
CA MET A 1 29.30 -4.95 1.18
C MET A 1 28.61 -3.66 0.76
N ALA A 2 28.05 -3.61 -0.45
CA ALA A 2 27.43 -2.39 -0.97
C ALA A 2 25.97 -2.32 -0.49
N THR A 3 25.69 -1.37 0.40
CA THR A 3 24.33 -0.91 0.72
C THR A 3 23.72 -0.31 -0.53
N ASN A 4 22.83 -1.05 -1.18
CA ASN A 4 22.10 -0.62 -2.36
C ASN A 4 20.91 0.25 -1.93
N THR A 5 21.15 1.53 -1.66
CA THR A 5 20.10 2.54 -1.44
C THR A 5 19.55 3.01 -2.79
N TYR A 6 18.86 2.11 -3.49
CA TYR A 6 17.93 2.56 -4.53
C TYR A 6 16.67 3.05 -3.81
N ALA A 7 16.51 4.37 -3.71
CA ALA A 7 15.17 4.94 -3.71
C ALA A 7 14.41 4.23 -4.84
N GLU A 8 13.29 3.59 -4.53
CA GLU A 8 12.54 2.79 -5.49
C GLU A 8 12.20 3.66 -6.72
N ARG A 9 13.00 3.51 -7.79
CA ARG A 9 12.86 4.26 -9.03
C ARG A 9 11.63 3.71 -9.73
N GLY A 10 10.52 4.44 -9.63
CA GLY A 10 9.24 4.12 -10.25
C GLY A 10 8.14 3.88 -9.22
N ALA A 11 6.92 4.27 -9.58
CA ALA A 11 5.73 4.02 -8.79
C ALA A 11 5.41 2.52 -8.76
N LYS A 12 5.78 1.84 -7.67
CA LYS A 12 5.63 0.39 -7.55
C LYS A 12 5.19 -0.06 -6.16
N VAL A 13 4.70 -1.29 -6.10
CA VAL A 13 4.35 -2.02 -4.88
C VAL A 13 5.11 -3.33 -4.88
N GLY A 14 6.16 -3.44 -4.06
CA GLY A 14 7.15 -4.51 -4.23
C GLY A 14 7.79 -4.41 -5.62
N ASN A 15 7.62 -5.44 -6.43
CA ASN A 15 8.07 -5.49 -7.83
C ASN A 15 6.98 -5.18 -8.87
N VAL A 16 5.77 -4.81 -8.44
CA VAL A 16 4.63 -4.55 -9.34
C VAL A 16 4.56 -3.06 -9.69
N THR A 17 4.78 -2.70 -10.95
CA THR A 17 4.78 -1.31 -11.42
C THR A 17 3.37 -0.79 -11.70
N MET A 18 3.04 0.40 -11.20
CA MET A 18 1.79 1.10 -11.51
C MET A 18 1.65 1.31 -13.02
N GLY A 19 0.45 1.09 -13.55
CA GLY A 19 0.12 1.23 -14.97
C GLY A 19 0.39 -0.02 -15.83
N MET A 20 1.00 -1.05 -15.26
CA MET A 20 1.22 -2.35 -15.93
C MET A 20 -0.11 -2.98 -16.36
N ASP A 21 -0.12 -3.64 -17.51
CA ASP A 21 -1.33 -4.30 -18.02
C ASP A 21 -1.72 -5.49 -17.14
N TYR A 22 -3.01 -5.82 -17.10
CA TYR A 22 -3.60 -6.78 -16.17
C TYR A 22 -2.84 -8.11 -16.09
N GLU A 23 -2.56 -8.76 -17.22
CA GLU A 23 -1.89 -10.07 -17.24
C GLU A 23 -0.46 -9.99 -16.69
N GLN A 24 0.32 -8.99 -17.10
CA GLN A 24 1.68 -8.77 -16.61
C GLN A 24 1.70 -8.46 -15.11
N ALA A 25 0.73 -7.66 -14.65
CA ALA A 25 0.59 -7.32 -13.25
C ALA A 25 0.16 -8.55 -12.43
N LEU A 26 -0.76 -9.37 -12.92
CA LEU A 26 -1.18 -10.61 -12.27
C LEU A 26 0.00 -11.58 -12.08
N ASP A 27 0.85 -11.74 -13.10
CA ASP A 27 2.04 -12.58 -13.01
C ASP A 27 3.07 -12.02 -12.02
N SER A 28 3.28 -10.70 -12.05
CA SER A 28 4.18 -10.02 -11.10
C SER A 28 3.66 -10.13 -9.67
N ILE A 29 2.35 -9.97 -9.45
CA ILE A 29 1.70 -10.09 -8.15
C ILE A 29 1.85 -11.53 -7.61
N ARG A 30 1.65 -12.54 -8.47
CA ARG A 30 1.81 -13.94 -8.07
C ARG A 30 3.25 -14.28 -7.71
N THR A 31 4.21 -13.73 -8.46
CA THR A 31 5.63 -13.93 -8.21
C THR A 31 6.07 -13.29 -6.90
N GLU A 32 5.61 -12.06 -6.63
CA GLU A 32 6.00 -11.29 -5.44
C GLU A 32 5.27 -11.76 -4.17
N PHE A 33 3.97 -12.02 -4.25
CA PHE A 33 3.09 -12.20 -3.09
C PHE A 33 2.49 -13.60 -2.98
N GLY A 34 2.76 -14.49 -3.93
CA GLY A 34 2.23 -15.85 -3.96
C GLY A 34 0.80 -15.96 -4.50
N LYS A 35 0.11 -17.06 -4.16
CA LYS A 35 -1.22 -17.36 -4.70
C LYS A 35 -2.31 -16.46 -4.07
N PRO A 36 -3.07 -15.69 -4.87
CA PRO A 36 -4.18 -14.89 -4.36
C PRO A 36 -5.34 -15.75 -3.86
N ASN A 37 -6.12 -15.19 -2.93
CA ASN A 37 -7.38 -15.78 -2.49
C ASN A 37 -8.51 -15.53 -3.48
N MET A 38 -8.44 -14.43 -4.26
CA MET A 38 -9.42 -14.08 -5.29
C MET A 38 -8.73 -13.36 -6.43
N VAL A 39 -9.17 -13.65 -7.66
CA VAL A 39 -8.73 -12.98 -8.89
C VAL A 39 -9.97 -12.69 -9.72
N ASN A 40 -10.16 -11.44 -10.10
CA ASN A 40 -11.11 -11.01 -11.14
C ASN A 40 -10.52 -9.80 -11.90
N GLN A 41 -11.20 -9.38 -12.97
CA GLN A 41 -10.70 -8.35 -13.88
C GLN A 41 -10.41 -6.99 -13.22
N ASP A 42 -11.12 -6.66 -12.15
CA ASP A 42 -10.99 -5.37 -11.47
C ASP A 42 -10.09 -5.45 -10.23
N THR A 43 -9.92 -6.64 -9.64
CA THR A 43 -9.31 -6.81 -8.32
C THR A 43 -8.70 -8.20 -8.12
N ILE A 44 -7.50 -8.20 -7.56
CA ILE A 44 -6.83 -9.36 -6.96
C ILE A 44 -6.79 -9.15 -5.45
N MET A 45 -7.17 -10.16 -4.67
CA MET A 45 -7.25 -10.08 -3.21
C MET A 45 -6.42 -11.15 -2.52
N PHE A 46 -5.71 -10.74 -1.46
CA PHE A 46 -5.08 -11.61 -0.47
C PHE A 46 -5.69 -11.39 0.92
N ARG A 47 -5.59 -12.42 1.76
CA ARG A 47 -5.80 -12.36 3.22
C ARG A 47 -4.51 -12.75 3.93
N ASN A 48 -4.25 -12.13 5.08
CA ASN A 48 -3.11 -12.42 5.93
C ASN A 48 -1.77 -12.36 5.17
N LEU A 49 -1.59 -11.34 4.33
CA LEU A 49 -0.39 -11.19 3.50
C LEU A 49 0.73 -10.50 4.27
N SER A 50 1.91 -11.12 4.29
CA SER A 50 3.12 -10.51 4.85
C SER A 50 3.77 -9.56 3.85
N TYR A 51 4.01 -8.31 4.27
CA TYR A 51 4.75 -7.32 3.48
C TYR A 51 5.50 -6.36 4.40
N ARG A 52 6.80 -6.17 4.15
CA ARG A 52 7.71 -5.27 4.92
C ARG A 52 7.68 -5.49 6.44
N GLY A 53 7.52 -6.73 6.89
CA GLY A 53 7.50 -7.08 8.32
C GLY A 53 6.14 -6.90 9.01
N PHE A 54 5.07 -6.64 8.23
CA PHE A 54 3.70 -6.57 8.72
C PHE A 54 2.87 -7.67 8.09
N VAL A 55 1.89 -8.17 8.84
CA VAL A 55 0.82 -9.03 8.30
C VAL A 55 -0.41 -8.15 8.11
N PHE A 56 -0.90 -8.10 6.87
CA PHE A 56 -2.11 -7.36 6.51
C PHE A 56 -3.29 -8.33 6.40
N ASP A 57 -4.37 -8.06 7.14
CA ASP A 57 -5.58 -8.89 7.15
C ASP A 57 -6.22 -9.00 5.76
N LYS A 58 -6.11 -7.92 4.98
CA LYS A 58 -6.60 -7.86 3.60
C LYS A 58 -5.69 -7.00 2.75
N VAL A 59 -5.40 -7.48 1.53
CA VAL A 59 -4.71 -6.70 0.51
C VAL A 59 -5.48 -6.77 -0.79
N LEU A 60 -5.64 -5.62 -1.45
CA LEU A 60 -6.33 -5.47 -2.72
C LEU A 60 -5.38 -4.84 -3.73
N PHE A 61 -5.14 -5.51 -4.85
CA PHE A 61 -4.57 -4.90 -6.05
C PHE A 61 -5.72 -4.62 -7.01
N LYS A 62 -5.91 -3.36 -7.38
CA LYS A 62 -7.06 -2.89 -8.14
C LYS A 62 -6.64 -2.35 -9.49
N PHE A 63 -7.49 -2.65 -10.46
CA PHE A 63 -7.29 -2.32 -11.86
C PHE A 63 -8.31 -1.29 -12.31
N LYS A 64 -7.90 -0.44 -13.25
CA LYS A 64 -8.77 0.51 -13.94
C LYS A 64 -8.40 0.48 -15.41
N ALA A 65 -9.40 0.28 -16.29
CA ALA A 65 -9.16 0.12 -17.73
C ALA A 65 -8.05 -0.92 -18.03
N ALA A 66 -8.15 -2.09 -17.39
CA ALA A 66 -7.19 -3.20 -17.50
C ALA A 66 -5.73 -2.88 -17.12
N LYS A 67 -5.48 -1.79 -16.39
CA LYS A 67 -4.15 -1.41 -15.89
C LYS A 67 -4.11 -1.36 -14.37
N PHE A 68 -3.01 -1.82 -13.77
CA PHE A 68 -2.81 -1.76 -12.33
C PHE A 68 -2.79 -0.29 -11.88
N ASN A 69 -3.70 0.08 -10.99
CA ASN A 69 -3.93 1.48 -10.64
C ASN A 69 -3.76 1.76 -9.15
N GLU A 70 -4.07 0.80 -8.28
CA GLU A 70 -4.07 1.05 -6.84
C GLU A 70 -3.81 -0.24 -6.07
N ALA A 71 -3.04 -0.17 -4.98
CA ALA A 71 -2.99 -1.24 -4.00
C ALA A 71 -3.42 -0.72 -2.62
N ARG A 72 -4.31 -1.46 -1.94
CA ARG A 72 -4.76 -1.15 -0.58
C ARG A 72 -4.46 -2.29 0.36
N PHE A 73 -3.73 -2.00 1.42
CA PHE A 73 -3.36 -2.92 2.46
C PHE A 73 -4.06 -2.49 3.75
N PHE A 74 -4.74 -3.43 4.41
CA PHE A 74 -5.56 -3.18 5.60
C PHE A 74 -5.06 -3.98 6.78
N ILE A 75 -4.89 -3.30 7.92
CA ILE A 75 -4.77 -3.93 9.24
C ILE A 75 -6.03 -3.58 10.02
N TYR A 76 -6.79 -4.61 10.42
CA TYR A 76 -8.02 -4.46 11.18
C TYR A 76 -7.68 -4.22 12.65
N ALA A 77 -8.21 -3.13 13.20
CA ALA A 77 -7.93 -2.70 14.54
C ALA A 77 -9.18 -2.73 15.42
N LYS A 78 -9.02 -3.26 16.64
CA LYS A 78 -10.10 -3.31 17.64
C LYS A 78 -10.65 -1.94 18.04
N ASN A 79 -9.84 -0.89 17.93
CA ASN A 79 -10.21 0.49 18.28
C ASN A 79 -9.27 1.50 17.61
N LYS A 80 -9.62 2.80 17.70
CA LYS A 80 -8.86 3.92 17.13
C LYS A 80 -7.40 3.93 17.61
N ALA A 81 -7.16 3.71 18.90
CA ALA A 81 -5.82 3.76 19.48
C ALA A 81 -4.90 2.66 18.92
N ALA A 82 -5.41 1.45 18.72
CA ALA A 82 -4.67 0.37 18.07
C ALA A 82 -4.34 0.71 16.61
N ALA A 83 -5.29 1.28 15.86
CA ALA A 83 -5.05 1.70 14.49
C ALA A 83 -3.96 2.79 14.39
N VAL A 84 -3.99 3.78 15.30
CA VAL A 84 -2.97 4.84 15.36
C VAL A 84 -1.60 4.27 15.72
N LYS A 85 -1.53 3.29 16.65
CA LYS A 85 -0.27 2.60 16.95
C LYS A 85 0.31 1.92 15.71
N ASP A 86 -0.53 1.27 14.91
CA ASP A 86 -0.11 0.55 13.71
C ASP A 86 0.30 1.51 12.59
N LEU A 87 -0.36 2.67 12.49
CA LEU A 87 0.04 3.76 11.61
C LEU A 87 1.45 4.25 11.94
N GLY A 88 1.76 4.46 13.22
CA GLY A 88 3.12 4.85 13.65
C GLY A 88 4.17 3.78 13.32
N ARG A 89 3.86 2.50 13.54
CA ARG A 89 4.77 1.40 13.19
C ARG A 89 5.03 1.33 11.68
N LEU A 90 3.98 1.49 10.86
CA LEU A 90 4.10 1.49 9.41
C LEU A 90 4.89 2.70 8.91
N SER A 91 4.65 3.90 9.44
CA SER A 91 5.38 5.09 9.02
C SER A 91 6.87 4.97 9.32
N GLU A 92 7.26 4.48 10.49
CA GLU A 92 8.67 4.23 10.83
C GLU A 92 9.32 3.18 9.91
N ALA A 93 8.57 2.15 9.50
CA ALA A 93 9.07 1.18 8.53
C ALA A 93 9.30 1.79 7.14
N PHE A 94 8.41 2.70 6.70
CA PHE A 94 8.49 3.35 5.39
C PHE A 94 9.51 4.50 5.35
N LYS A 95 9.71 5.24 6.45
CA LYS A 95 10.73 6.30 6.57
C LYS A 95 12.14 5.83 6.23
N LYS A 96 12.42 4.53 6.39
CA LYS A 96 13.73 3.92 6.03
C LYS A 96 14.06 4.01 4.55
N ASN A 97 13.05 4.04 3.68
CA ASN A 97 13.22 4.00 2.22
C ASN A 97 12.58 5.20 1.51
N TYR A 98 11.77 5.99 2.22
CA TYR A 98 10.99 7.08 1.65
C TYR A 98 11.06 8.32 2.54
N SER A 99 11.17 9.50 1.93
CA SER A 99 10.82 10.74 2.61
C SER A 99 9.31 10.76 2.83
N LEU A 100 8.87 10.97 4.07
CA LEU A 100 7.47 11.07 4.43
C LEU A 100 7.13 12.49 4.85
N ALA A 101 6.00 12.99 4.36
CA ALA A 101 5.34 14.15 4.92
C ALA A 101 4.19 13.69 5.83
N GLU A 102 4.09 14.30 7.00
CA GLU A 102 2.92 14.18 7.87
C GLU A 102 1.88 15.22 7.47
N ASP A 103 0.61 14.85 7.56
CA ASP A 103 -0.51 15.75 7.30
C ASP A 103 -1.65 15.41 8.27
N TYR A 104 -2.64 16.30 8.37
CA TYR A 104 -3.74 16.18 9.33
C TYR A 104 -5.08 16.50 8.68
N GLU A 105 -6.01 15.56 8.76
CA GLU A 105 -7.36 15.71 8.22
C GLU A 105 -8.35 15.06 9.19
N ASP A 106 -9.49 15.73 9.44
CA ASP A 106 -10.61 15.20 10.24
C ASP A 106 -10.23 14.61 11.60
N GLY A 107 -9.28 15.23 12.31
CA GLY A 107 -8.90 14.78 13.65
C GLY A 107 -7.92 13.60 13.67
N LEU A 108 -7.32 13.26 12.52
CA LEU A 108 -6.42 12.13 12.32
C LEU A 108 -5.20 12.53 11.49
N TYR A 109 -4.01 12.18 11.98
CA TYR A 109 -2.79 12.31 11.20
C TYR A 109 -2.69 11.17 10.18
N PHE A 110 -2.11 11.47 9.03
CA PHE A 110 -1.70 10.49 8.05
C PHE A 110 -0.33 10.85 7.48
N TYR A 111 0.32 9.86 6.87
CA TYR A 111 1.60 10.05 6.20
C TYR A 111 1.43 9.89 4.70
N LYS A 112 2.18 10.66 3.92
CA LYS A 112 2.29 10.55 2.47
C LYS A 112 3.75 10.49 2.05
N GLY A 113 4.05 9.70 1.03
CA GLY A 113 5.43 9.53 0.58
C GLY A 113 5.58 8.88 -0.78
N GLY A 114 6.84 8.81 -1.23
CA GLY A 114 7.20 8.34 -2.57
C GLY A 114 6.79 9.30 -3.68
N ILE A 115 7.22 9.02 -4.91
CA ILE A 115 6.95 9.88 -6.07
C ILE A 115 5.80 9.27 -6.88
N SER A 116 4.73 10.03 -7.05
CA SER A 116 3.57 9.61 -7.86
C SER A 116 3.99 9.28 -9.30
N PRO A 117 3.39 8.25 -9.94
CA PRO A 117 3.67 7.93 -11.34
C PRO A 117 3.37 9.08 -12.32
N LYS A 118 2.56 10.05 -11.89
CA LYS A 118 2.24 11.26 -12.67
C LYS A 118 3.35 12.33 -12.60
N GLY A 119 4.41 12.12 -11.82
CA GLY A 119 5.49 13.08 -11.61
C GLY A 119 5.18 14.20 -10.62
N ILE A 120 3.93 14.32 -10.17
CA ILE A 120 3.45 15.31 -9.20
C ILE A 120 2.62 14.56 -8.15
N GLY A 121 2.84 14.86 -6.87
CA GLY A 121 2.13 14.22 -5.76
C GLY A 121 2.91 13.07 -5.13
N HIS A 122 2.20 12.23 -4.37
CA HIS A 122 2.77 11.16 -3.57
C HIS A 122 2.38 9.79 -4.10
N LEU A 123 3.25 8.80 -3.97
CA LEU A 123 2.97 7.44 -4.39
C LEU A 123 1.99 6.73 -3.46
N PHE A 124 2.13 6.97 -2.16
CA PHE A 124 1.32 6.27 -1.16
C PHE A 124 0.93 7.15 0.01
N THR A 125 -0.10 6.68 0.72
CA THR A 125 -0.54 7.19 2.02
C THR A 125 -0.58 6.08 3.06
N ILE A 126 -0.35 6.44 4.33
CA ILE A 126 -0.56 5.59 5.50
C ILE A 126 -1.53 6.34 6.42
N SER A 127 -2.74 5.82 6.57
CA SER A 127 -3.83 6.51 7.27
C SER A 127 -4.60 5.59 8.22
N VAL A 128 -5.44 6.19 9.05
CA VAL A 128 -6.41 5.48 9.90
C VAL A 128 -7.81 5.83 9.40
N ALA A 129 -8.66 4.82 9.21
CA ALA A 129 -10.04 5.04 8.78
C ALA A 129 -11.01 4.08 9.46
N LYS A 130 -12.23 4.56 9.71
CA LYS A 130 -13.34 3.73 10.18
C LYS A 130 -14.14 3.23 8.99
N ARG A 131 -14.14 1.93 8.73
CA ARG A 131 -14.93 1.29 7.66
C ARG A 131 -15.93 0.33 8.26
N GLN A 132 -17.21 0.50 7.92
CA GLN A 132 -18.30 -0.38 8.38
C GLN A 132 -18.27 -0.61 9.92
N GLY A 133 -18.01 0.46 10.67
CA GLY A 133 -17.93 0.40 12.14
C GLY A 133 -16.57 -0.01 12.72
N ASN A 134 -15.68 -0.60 11.93
CA ASN A 134 -14.36 -1.08 12.39
C ASN A 134 -13.25 -0.08 12.07
N TRP A 135 -12.30 0.07 12.99
CA TRP A 135 -11.10 0.87 12.77
C TRP A 135 -10.07 0.09 11.97
N ASN A 136 -9.39 0.76 11.05
CA ASN A 136 -8.37 0.16 10.20
C ASN A 136 -7.17 1.09 10.10
N THR A 137 -5.99 0.50 9.98
CA THR A 137 -4.82 1.18 9.43
C THR A 137 -4.71 0.78 7.97
N GLU A 138 -4.56 1.77 7.09
CA GLU A 138 -4.55 1.59 5.65
C GLU A 138 -3.24 2.09 5.08
N LEU A 139 -2.56 1.24 4.32
CA LEU A 139 -1.48 1.64 3.43
C LEU A 139 -2.02 1.57 2.00
N THR A 140 -2.08 2.71 1.33
CA THR A 140 -2.61 2.80 -0.03
C THR A 140 -1.56 3.34 -0.98
N PHE A 141 -1.28 2.60 -2.05
CA PHE A 141 -0.47 3.05 -3.17
C PHE A 141 -1.38 3.42 -4.35
N GLY A 142 -1.12 4.52 -5.04
CA GLY A 142 -1.89 4.94 -6.20
C GLY A 142 -1.44 6.29 -6.78
N PRO A 143 -2.06 6.72 -7.88
CA PRO A 143 -1.73 7.98 -8.54
C PRO A 143 -2.45 9.16 -7.86
N PHE A 144 -2.02 9.47 -6.63
CA PHE A 144 -2.42 10.66 -5.88
C PHE A 144 -1.70 11.91 -6.40
#